data_AF-A0A496XR96-F1
#
_entry.id   AF-A0A496XR96-F1
#
_cell.length_a   1.000
_cell.length_b   1.000
_cell.length_c   1.000
_cell.angle_alpha   90.00
_cell.angle_beta   90.00
_cell.angle_gamma   90.00
#
_symmetry.space_group_name_H-M   'P 1'
#
loop_
_entity.id
_entity.type
_entity.pdbx_description
1 polymer ?
#
loop_
_entity_poly.entity_id
_entity_poly.type
_entity_poly.pdbx_seq_one_letter_code
_entity_poly.pdbx_strand_id
1 'polypeptide(L)'
;MFPADKKAMEQLKTNSKNIGDRTRQAIVKIYYNRLSFLKKGLSYSNIGDYKTALKNYHEYLHILAAYHDIDEKELMPSILREEELSEVFLLSQVYWYMVKIYDRNPKTYDEFKKYLDKFILFSNGQKFQYVNSEVLRRYVTNGKTNNTKDFTDAYKIIKSKKGNCFIATYLYGEDHPVTENLRGLRGFLERSTIGKQMVRAYYRSSPILLVQVFKNPRLGPILTNMIRPFIYLIHFFWKLKR
;
A
#
# COMPACT_ATOMS: atom_id res chain seq x y z
N MET A 1 -24.67 -8.37 4.10
CA MET A 1 -23.81 -9.15 3.18
C MET A 1 -23.32 -8.18 2.12
N PHE A 2 -22.01 -7.94 2.00
CA PHE A 2 -21.49 -6.99 1.03
C PHE A 2 -21.70 -7.54 -0.40
N PRO A 3 -21.94 -6.70 -1.42
CA PRO A 3 -22.20 -7.17 -2.79
C PRO A 3 -21.07 -8.04 -3.38
N ALA A 4 -19.82 -7.80 -2.97
CA ALA A 4 -18.65 -8.59 -3.33
C ALA A 4 -18.73 -10.04 -2.79
N ASP A 5 -19.41 -10.25 -1.66
CA ASP A 5 -19.53 -11.56 -0.99
C ASP A 5 -20.40 -12.54 -1.79
N LYS A 6 -21.38 -12.03 -2.57
CA LYS A 6 -22.31 -12.85 -3.37
C LYS A 6 -21.67 -13.37 -4.66
N LYS A 7 -20.96 -12.52 -5.40
CA LYS A 7 -20.26 -12.92 -6.64
C LYS A 7 -19.14 -13.94 -6.38
N ALA A 8 -18.44 -13.80 -5.24
CA ALA A 8 -17.43 -14.77 -4.83
C ALA A 8 -18.03 -16.17 -4.54
N MET A 9 -19.22 -16.24 -3.92
CA MET A 9 -19.94 -17.51 -3.71
C MET A 9 -20.34 -18.20 -5.01
N GLU A 10 -20.75 -17.42 -6.03
CA GLU A 10 -21.25 -17.94 -7.29
C GLU A 10 -20.13 -18.51 -8.18
N GLN A 11 -18.94 -17.90 -8.12
CA GLN A 11 -17.72 -18.40 -8.76
C GLN A 11 -17.13 -19.66 -8.08
N LEU A 12 -17.47 -19.92 -6.81
CA LEU A 12 -17.03 -21.10 -6.08
C LEU A 12 -17.88 -22.35 -6.37
N LYS A 13 -19.18 -22.17 -6.69
CA LYS A 13 -20.06 -23.28 -7.06
C LYS A 13 -19.66 -23.95 -8.38
N THR A 14 -18.93 -23.24 -9.24
CA THR A 14 -18.64 -23.66 -10.63
C THR A 14 -17.30 -24.40 -10.81
N ASN A 15 -16.40 -24.40 -9.82
CA ASN A 15 -15.00 -24.82 -10.01
C ASN A 15 -14.52 -26.01 -9.13
N SER A 16 -15.43 -26.85 -8.63
CA SER A 16 -15.14 -27.85 -7.58
C SER A 16 -14.87 -29.27 -8.14
N LYS A 17 -13.63 -29.78 -7.97
CA LYS A 17 -13.30 -31.23 -7.98
C LYS A 17 -12.08 -31.56 -7.09
N ASN A 18 -12.31 -32.43 -6.09
CA ASN A 18 -11.40 -33.20 -5.20
C ASN A 18 -10.36 -32.50 -4.29
N ILE A 19 -10.28 -33.01 -3.04
CA ILE A 19 -9.35 -32.80 -1.89
C ILE A 19 -8.90 -31.36 -1.59
N GLY A 20 -8.33 -30.62 -2.55
CA GLY A 20 -8.07 -29.18 -2.42
C GLY A 20 -9.33 -28.34 -2.19
N ASP A 21 -10.48 -28.90 -2.55
CA ASP A 21 -11.79 -28.28 -2.39
C ASP A 21 -12.23 -28.17 -0.92
N ARG A 22 -11.91 -29.16 -0.06
CA ARG A 22 -12.23 -29.08 1.38
C ARG A 22 -11.42 -28.01 2.08
N THR A 23 -10.12 -27.93 1.78
CA THR A 23 -9.22 -26.89 2.31
C THR A 23 -9.66 -25.51 1.82
N ARG A 24 -10.01 -25.39 0.54
CA ARG A 24 -10.50 -24.13 -0.03
C ARG A 24 -11.84 -23.70 0.57
N GLN A 25 -12.78 -24.64 0.77
CA GLN A 25 -14.04 -24.38 1.46
C GLN A 25 -13.84 -23.94 2.92
N ALA A 26 -12.86 -24.54 3.61
CA ALA A 26 -12.48 -24.13 4.96
C ALA A 26 -11.92 -22.69 4.99
N ILE A 27 -10.99 -22.36 4.08
CA ILE A 27 -10.41 -21.01 3.94
C ILE A 27 -11.51 -19.98 3.66
N VAL A 28 -12.42 -20.27 2.73
CA VAL A 28 -13.56 -19.40 2.42
C VAL A 28 -14.45 -19.18 3.64
N LYS A 29 -14.76 -20.24 4.39
CA LYS A 29 -15.57 -20.15 5.61
C LYS A 29 -14.90 -19.28 6.68
N ILE A 30 -13.58 -19.42 6.84
CA ILE A 30 -12.82 -18.60 7.79
C ILE A 30 -12.73 -17.14 7.30
N TYR A 31 -12.57 -16.92 5.99
CA TYR A 31 -12.56 -15.59 5.38
C TYR A 31 -13.84 -14.80 5.66
N TYR A 32 -15.02 -15.44 5.65
CA TYR A 32 -16.26 -14.77 6.04
C TYR A 32 -16.27 -14.32 7.51
N ASN A 33 -15.53 -15.03 8.36
CA ASN A 33 -15.40 -14.72 9.78
C ASN A 33 -14.17 -13.85 10.10
N ARG A 34 -13.35 -13.46 9.11
CA ARG A 34 -12.09 -12.71 9.31
C ARG A 34 -12.26 -11.43 10.13
N LEU A 35 -13.37 -10.71 9.91
CA LEU A 35 -13.67 -9.45 10.61
C LEU A 35 -13.86 -9.65 12.13
N SER A 36 -14.19 -10.87 12.57
CA SER A 36 -14.27 -11.19 14.00
C SER A 36 -12.89 -11.10 14.67
N PHE A 37 -11.81 -11.47 13.98
CA PHE A 37 -10.44 -11.35 14.48
C PHE A 37 -10.02 -9.89 14.56
N LEU A 38 -10.34 -9.08 13.55
CA LEU A 38 -10.10 -7.64 13.62
C LEU A 38 -10.82 -6.98 14.81
N LYS A 39 -12.10 -7.31 15.03
CA LYS A 39 -12.87 -6.81 16.18
C LYS A 39 -12.26 -7.25 17.51
N LYS A 40 -11.87 -8.52 17.65
CA LYS A 40 -11.18 -9.03 18.85
C LYS A 40 -9.87 -8.29 19.09
N GLY A 41 -9.06 -8.08 18.05
CA GLY A 41 -7.80 -7.34 18.13
C GLY A 41 -7.99 -5.93 18.69
N LEU A 42 -9.03 -5.23 18.22
CA LEU A 42 -9.42 -3.92 18.75
C LEU A 42 -9.84 -3.98 20.22
N SER A 43 -10.70 -4.93 20.60
CA SER A 43 -11.14 -5.11 21.99
C SER A 43 -9.95 -5.36 22.93
N TYR A 44 -9.04 -6.26 22.57
CA TYR A 44 -7.83 -6.56 23.36
C TYR A 44 -6.88 -5.37 23.43
N SER A 45 -6.70 -4.65 22.30
CA SER A 45 -5.88 -3.44 22.28
C SER A 45 -6.43 -2.33 23.18
N ASN A 46 -7.75 -2.22 23.34
CA ASN A 46 -8.38 -1.20 24.18
C ASN A 46 -8.19 -1.47 25.67
N ILE A 47 -8.17 -2.73 26.08
CA ILE A 47 -7.92 -3.13 27.49
C ILE A 47 -6.42 -3.27 27.81
N GLY A 48 -5.54 -3.02 26.83
CA GLY A 48 -4.09 -3.05 27.01
C GLY A 48 -3.43 -4.41 26.83
N ASP A 49 -4.17 -5.45 26.45
CA ASP A 49 -3.59 -6.76 26.12
C ASP A 49 -3.07 -6.76 24.67
N TYR A 50 -1.90 -6.15 24.50
CA TYR A 50 -1.29 -5.99 23.18
C TYR A 50 -0.80 -7.31 22.57
N LYS A 51 -0.42 -8.29 23.39
CA LYS A 51 0.03 -9.60 22.91
C LYS A 51 -1.12 -10.33 22.22
N THR A 52 -2.29 -10.38 22.86
CA THR A 52 -3.47 -11.00 22.26
C THR A 52 -4.02 -10.17 21.11
N ALA A 53 -3.93 -8.84 21.18
CA ALA A 53 -4.30 -7.98 20.06
C ALA A 53 -3.49 -8.27 18.79
N LEU A 54 -2.16 -8.33 18.91
CA LEU A 54 -1.25 -8.66 17.80
C LEU A 54 -1.54 -10.03 17.21
N LYS A 55 -1.80 -11.05 18.05
CA LYS A 55 -2.19 -12.39 17.59
C LYS A 55 -3.44 -12.33 16.70
N ASN A 56 -4.46 -11.57 17.09
CA ASN A 56 -5.68 -11.44 16.31
C ASN A 56 -5.48 -10.62 15.01
N TYR A 57 -4.63 -9.60 15.03
CA TYR A 57 -4.27 -8.86 13.81
C TYR A 57 -3.53 -9.73 12.81
N HIS A 58 -2.57 -10.53 13.28
CA HIS A 58 -1.87 -11.52 12.45
C HIS A 58 -2.82 -12.56 11.87
N GLU A 59 -3.75 -13.08 12.67
CA GLU A 59 -4.73 -14.05 12.17
C GLU A 59 -5.58 -13.45 11.03
N TYR A 60 -5.99 -12.18 11.15
CA TYR A 60 -6.68 -11.49 10.07
C TYR A 60 -5.83 -11.40 8.79
N LEU A 61 -4.53 -11.06 8.91
CA LEU A 61 -3.61 -11.01 7.77
C LEU A 61 -3.39 -12.39 7.14
N HIS A 62 -3.20 -13.42 7.97
CA HIS A 62 -2.98 -14.80 7.54
C HIS A 62 -4.19 -15.35 6.78
N ILE A 63 -5.41 -15.14 7.28
CA ILE A 63 -6.65 -15.55 6.61
C ILE A 63 -6.78 -14.87 5.24
N LEU A 64 -6.44 -13.58 5.16
CA LEU A 64 -6.49 -12.85 3.91
C LEU A 64 -5.45 -13.37 2.91
N ALA A 65 -4.21 -13.58 3.35
CA ALA A 65 -3.15 -14.15 2.52
C ALA A 65 -3.53 -15.55 2.00
N ALA A 66 -4.04 -16.43 2.87
CA ALA A 66 -4.52 -17.76 2.52
C ALA A 66 -5.69 -17.72 1.53
N TYR A 67 -6.61 -16.77 1.66
CA TYR A 67 -7.72 -16.60 0.72
C TYR A 67 -7.25 -16.20 -0.69
N HIS A 68 -6.18 -15.43 -0.78
CA HIS A 68 -5.55 -15.03 -2.04
C HIS A 68 -4.44 -15.99 -2.52
N ASP A 69 -4.20 -17.10 -1.81
CA ASP A 69 -3.17 -18.10 -2.13
C ASP A 69 -1.76 -17.49 -2.24
N ILE A 70 -1.42 -16.61 -1.30
CA ILE A 70 -0.12 -15.92 -1.21
C ILE A 70 0.45 -15.98 0.21
N ASP A 71 1.73 -15.66 0.35
CA ASP A 71 2.34 -15.44 1.65
C ASP A 71 1.90 -14.08 2.24
N GLU A 72 1.76 -13.98 3.56
CA GLU A 72 1.44 -12.72 4.26
C GLU A 72 2.41 -11.59 3.89
N LYS A 73 3.70 -11.91 3.69
CA LYS A 73 4.72 -10.92 3.30
C LYS A 73 4.44 -10.31 1.92
N GLU A 74 3.76 -11.05 1.05
CA GLU A 74 3.43 -10.68 -0.32
C GLU A 74 2.14 -9.87 -0.41
N LEU A 75 1.40 -9.67 0.71
CA LEU A 75 0.23 -8.81 0.72
C LEU A 75 0.60 -7.39 0.26
N MET A 76 -0.03 -6.99 -0.86
CA MET A 76 0.11 -5.69 -1.51
C MET A 76 -1.25 -5.21 -2.02
N PRO A 77 -1.49 -3.89 -2.12
CA PRO A 77 -2.75 -3.35 -2.61
C PRO A 77 -3.15 -3.85 -4.00
N SER A 78 -2.18 -4.16 -4.86
CA SER A 78 -2.41 -4.63 -6.24
C SER A 78 -2.99 -6.03 -6.37
N ILE A 79 -2.87 -6.85 -5.30
CA ILE A 79 -3.41 -8.22 -5.27
C ILE A 79 -4.91 -8.17 -4.93
N LEU A 80 -5.34 -7.13 -4.21
CA LEU A 80 -6.74 -6.87 -3.92
C LEU A 80 -7.40 -6.19 -5.12
N ARG A 81 -8.60 -6.63 -5.47
CA ARG A 81 -9.34 -6.06 -6.62
C ARG A 81 -9.81 -4.65 -6.30
N GLU A 82 -10.08 -3.84 -7.33
CA GLU A 82 -10.67 -2.49 -7.16
C GLU A 82 -12.04 -2.53 -6.44
N GLU A 83 -12.73 -3.67 -6.49
CA GLU A 83 -13.99 -3.93 -5.79
C GLU A 83 -13.81 -4.18 -4.28
N GLU A 84 -12.57 -4.43 -3.85
CA GLU A 84 -12.17 -4.73 -2.47
C GLU A 84 -11.52 -3.50 -1.80
N LEU A 85 -11.82 -2.27 -2.25
CA LEU A 85 -11.31 -1.02 -1.67
C LEU A 85 -11.54 -0.94 -0.14
N SER A 86 -12.63 -1.51 0.36
CA SER A 86 -12.88 -1.61 1.80
C SER A 86 -11.85 -2.50 2.49
N GLU A 87 -11.42 -3.60 1.86
CA GLU A 87 -10.40 -4.49 2.39
C GLU A 87 -9.01 -3.82 2.39
N VAL A 88 -8.67 -3.09 1.32
CA VAL A 88 -7.43 -2.30 1.26
C VAL A 88 -7.41 -1.27 2.39
N PHE A 89 -8.53 -0.60 2.64
CA PHE A 89 -8.66 0.32 3.76
C PHE A 89 -8.51 -0.38 5.11
N LEU A 90 -9.19 -1.52 5.32
CA LEU A 90 -9.09 -2.30 6.56
C LEU A 90 -7.66 -2.75 6.83
N LEU A 91 -6.94 -3.24 5.82
CA LEU A 91 -5.51 -3.57 5.94
C LEU A 91 -4.67 -2.37 6.37
N SER A 92 -4.91 -1.19 5.78
CA SER A 92 -4.21 0.03 6.23
C SER A 92 -4.48 0.28 7.72
N GLN A 93 -5.70 0.07 8.21
CA GLN A 93 -6.01 0.23 9.63
C GLN A 93 -5.36 -0.85 10.51
N VAL A 94 -5.33 -2.11 10.07
CA VAL A 94 -4.66 -3.20 10.80
C VAL A 94 -3.17 -2.89 10.98
N TYR A 95 -2.47 -2.52 9.91
CA TYR A 95 -1.07 -2.14 10.00
C TYR A 95 -0.87 -0.92 10.92
N TRP A 96 -1.76 0.07 10.84
CA TRP A 96 -1.72 1.21 11.76
C TRP A 96 -1.86 0.81 13.23
N TYR A 97 -2.74 -0.15 13.55
CA TYR A 97 -2.90 -0.64 14.91
C TYR A 97 -1.66 -1.37 15.40
N MET A 98 -1.04 -2.21 14.56
CA MET A 98 0.19 -2.91 14.90
C MET A 98 1.35 -1.93 15.13
N VAL A 99 1.49 -0.92 14.26
CA VAL A 99 2.51 0.14 14.40
C VAL A 99 2.44 0.83 15.76
N LYS A 100 1.25 1.23 16.21
CA LYS A 100 1.05 1.85 17.54
C LYS A 100 1.38 0.93 18.71
N ILE A 101 1.31 -0.39 18.52
CA ILE A 101 1.68 -1.35 19.55
C ILE A 101 3.20 -1.48 19.61
N TYR A 102 3.85 -1.69 18.46
CA TYR A 102 5.30 -1.88 18.39
C TYR A 102 6.10 -0.60 18.69
N ASP A 103 5.57 0.58 18.38
CA ASP A 103 6.18 1.87 18.72
C ASP A 103 6.43 2.01 20.23
N ARG A 104 5.66 1.34 21.08
CA ARG A 104 5.76 1.44 22.55
C ARG A 104 7.02 0.82 23.14
N ASN A 105 7.63 -0.15 22.44
CA ASN A 105 8.78 -0.88 22.95
C ASN A 105 9.98 -0.70 22.00
N PRO A 106 11.09 -0.10 22.45
CA PRO A 106 12.29 0.06 21.64
C PRO A 106 12.87 -1.26 21.10
N LYS A 107 12.65 -2.38 21.81
CA LYS A 107 13.13 -3.71 21.38
C LYS A 107 12.42 -4.25 20.13
N THR A 108 11.30 -3.65 19.74
CA THR A 108 10.50 -4.07 18.59
C THR A 108 10.55 -3.04 17.46
N TYR A 109 11.68 -2.33 17.33
CA TYR A 109 11.86 -1.32 16.30
C TYR A 109 11.76 -1.92 14.88
N ASP A 110 12.29 -3.11 14.67
CA ASP A 110 12.26 -3.77 13.36
C ASP A 110 10.83 -4.12 12.94
N GLU A 111 10.02 -4.67 13.87
CA GLU A 111 8.60 -4.90 13.63
C GLU A 111 7.84 -3.60 13.42
N PHE A 112 8.10 -2.57 14.25
CA PHE A 112 7.53 -1.24 14.08
C PHE A 112 7.78 -0.72 12.66
N LYS A 113 9.04 -0.74 12.21
CA LYS A 113 9.43 -0.22 10.90
C LYS A 113 8.79 -1.02 9.77
N LYS A 114 8.84 -2.35 9.86
CA LYS A 114 8.20 -3.28 8.91
C LYS A 114 6.71 -2.95 8.72
N TYR A 115 5.95 -2.78 9.80
CA TYR A 115 4.51 -2.50 9.68
C TYR A 115 4.21 -1.05 9.32
N LEU A 116 5.09 -0.10 9.65
CA LEU A 116 4.97 1.29 9.19
C LEU A 116 5.11 1.37 7.67
N ASP A 117 6.08 0.65 7.10
CA ASP A 117 6.26 0.57 5.65
C ASP A 117 5.05 -0.07 4.96
N LYS A 118 4.45 -1.10 5.57
CA LYS A 118 3.17 -1.67 5.10
C LYS A 118 2.02 -0.65 5.21
N PHE A 119 1.92 0.10 6.30
CA PHE A 119 0.91 1.16 6.43
C PHE A 119 1.05 2.21 5.32
N ILE A 120 2.27 2.66 5.03
CA ILE A 120 2.56 3.59 3.94
C ILE A 120 2.15 2.99 2.59
N LEU A 121 2.54 1.75 2.31
CA LEU A 121 2.22 1.03 1.08
C LEU A 121 0.70 0.95 0.85
N PHE A 122 -0.07 0.64 1.90
CA PHE A 122 -1.53 0.52 1.83
C PHE A 122 -2.28 1.86 1.93
N SER A 123 -1.59 2.96 2.21
CA SER A 123 -2.19 4.30 2.29
C SER A 123 -1.92 5.14 1.05
N ASN A 124 -0.73 5.02 0.48
CA ASN A 124 -0.28 5.89 -0.60
C ASN A 124 -1.02 5.61 -1.92
N GLY A 125 -1.48 6.66 -2.60
CA GLY A 125 -2.22 6.57 -3.86
C GLY A 125 -3.66 6.05 -3.73
N GLN A 126 -4.14 5.77 -2.51
CA GLN A 126 -5.50 5.28 -2.27
C GLN A 126 -6.50 6.43 -2.10
N LYS A 127 -7.79 6.17 -2.34
CA LYS A 127 -8.86 7.18 -2.16
C LYS A 127 -8.93 7.74 -0.73
N PHE A 128 -8.50 6.95 0.26
CA PHE A 128 -8.47 7.30 1.68
C PHE A 128 -7.09 7.79 2.17
N GLN A 129 -6.15 8.06 1.26
CA GLN A 129 -4.81 8.57 1.59
C GLN A 129 -4.86 9.78 2.54
N TYR A 130 -5.78 10.73 2.29
CA TYR A 130 -5.96 11.91 3.13
C TYR A 130 -6.31 11.54 4.57
N VAL A 131 -7.26 10.61 4.76
CA VAL A 131 -7.67 10.15 6.09
C VAL A 131 -6.48 9.55 6.83
N ASN A 132 -5.70 8.70 6.18
CA ASN A 132 -4.52 8.08 6.78
C ASN A 132 -3.40 9.09 7.08
N SER A 133 -3.24 10.14 6.26
CA SER A 133 -2.30 11.23 6.56
C SER A 133 -2.71 12.02 7.81
N GLU A 134 -4.00 12.25 8.01
CA GLU A 134 -4.51 12.96 9.19
C GLU A 134 -4.40 12.10 10.45
N VAL A 135 -4.59 10.79 10.35
CA VAL A 135 -4.36 9.84 11.45
C VAL A 135 -2.90 9.91 11.92
N LEU A 136 -1.93 9.88 10.99
CA LEU A 136 -0.51 10.04 11.30
C LEU A 136 -0.21 11.40 11.93
N ARG A 137 -0.69 12.48 11.31
CA ARG A 137 -0.49 13.84 11.82
C ARG A 137 -0.95 13.97 13.26
N ARG A 138 -2.18 13.51 13.56
CA ARG A 138 -2.73 13.54 14.92
C ARG A 138 -1.89 12.73 15.89
N TYR A 139 -1.39 11.57 15.46
CA TYR A 139 -0.54 10.74 16.32
C TYR A 139 0.77 11.44 16.69
N VAL A 140 1.42 12.06 15.71
CA VAL A 140 2.65 12.86 15.91
C VAL A 140 2.39 14.08 16.79
N THR A 141 1.35 14.87 16.48
CA THR A 141 1.02 16.09 17.22
C THR A 141 0.63 15.82 18.68
N ASN A 142 0.01 14.68 18.96
CA ASN A 142 -0.38 14.31 20.31
C ASN A 142 0.80 13.85 21.20
N GLY A 143 2.03 13.81 20.68
CA GLY A 143 3.24 13.49 21.45
C GLY A 143 3.30 12.04 21.97
N LYS A 144 2.47 11.15 21.43
CA LYS A 144 2.40 9.73 21.87
C LYS A 144 3.42 8.83 21.17
N THR A 145 4.38 9.42 20.45
CA THR A 145 5.26 8.70 19.52
C THR A 145 6.66 8.55 20.10
N ASN A 146 7.18 7.33 20.13
CA ASN A 146 8.59 7.13 20.47
C ASN A 146 9.49 7.35 19.25
N ASN A 147 9.01 6.98 18.06
CA ASN A 147 9.74 7.08 16.79
C ASN A 147 9.28 8.28 15.94
N THR A 148 9.33 9.49 16.50
CA THR A 148 8.76 10.72 15.90
C THR A 148 9.27 11.01 14.49
N LYS A 149 10.56 10.74 14.22
CA LYS A 149 11.18 10.96 12.91
C LYS A 149 10.54 10.08 11.83
N ASP A 150 10.45 8.78 12.09
CA ASP A 150 9.86 7.80 11.18
C ASP A 150 8.38 8.13 10.86
N PHE A 151 7.60 8.52 11.87
CA PHE A 151 6.22 8.95 11.64
C PHE A 151 6.10 10.24 10.84
N THR A 152 6.99 11.20 11.08
CA THR A 152 7.01 12.46 10.34
C THR A 152 7.34 12.22 8.87
N ASP A 153 8.29 11.33 8.59
CA ASP A 153 8.66 10.95 7.23
C ASP A 153 7.54 10.17 6.54
N ALA A 154 6.90 9.22 7.25
CA ALA A 154 5.70 8.53 6.77
C ALA A 154 4.55 9.50 6.43
N TYR A 155 4.34 10.51 7.29
CA TYR A 155 3.33 11.53 7.07
C TYR A 155 3.63 12.36 5.83
N LYS A 156 4.88 12.77 5.61
CA LYS A 156 5.27 13.50 4.38
C LYS A 156 4.99 12.66 3.14
N ILE A 157 5.34 11.38 3.16
CA ILE A 157 5.09 10.44 2.05
C ILE A 157 3.59 10.35 1.77
N ILE A 158 2.75 10.05 2.77
CA ILE A 158 1.31 9.86 2.57
C ILE A 158 0.60 11.19 2.30
N LYS A 159 1.03 12.31 2.88
CA LYS A 159 0.40 13.62 2.63
C LYS A 159 0.71 14.15 1.25
N SER A 160 1.82 13.77 0.64
CA SER A 160 2.16 14.22 -0.70
C SER A 160 1.02 13.88 -1.67
N LYS A 161 0.20 14.89 -2.03
CA LYS A 161 -0.85 14.84 -3.07
C LYS A 161 -0.27 14.58 -4.46
N LYS A 162 1.05 14.63 -4.53
CA LYS A 162 1.90 14.67 -5.69
C LYS A 162 2.04 13.23 -6.20
N GLY A 163 1.09 12.83 -7.03
CA GLY A 163 0.97 11.50 -7.62
C GLY A 163 2.32 10.89 -7.98
N ASN A 164 2.51 9.61 -7.62
CA ASN A 164 3.80 8.92 -7.57
C ASN A 164 4.47 8.80 -8.96
N CYS A 165 5.05 9.88 -9.49
CA CYS A 165 5.96 9.80 -10.62
C CYS A 165 7.32 9.31 -10.11
N PHE A 166 7.36 8.05 -9.65
CA PHE A 166 8.50 7.39 -8.99
C PHE A 166 9.85 7.71 -9.66
N ILE A 167 9.95 7.52 -10.98
CA ILE A 167 11.18 7.78 -11.73
C ILE A 167 11.51 9.27 -11.77
N ALA A 168 10.52 10.15 -11.94
CA ALA A 168 10.75 11.59 -12.00
C ALA A 168 11.19 12.15 -10.63
N THR A 169 10.53 11.70 -9.56
CA THR A 169 10.90 12.00 -8.18
C THR A 169 12.32 11.54 -7.88
N TYR A 170 12.72 10.35 -8.34
CA TYR A 170 14.09 9.85 -8.16
C TYR A 170 15.15 10.71 -8.89
N LEU A 171 14.87 11.13 -10.14
CA LEU A 171 15.84 11.84 -10.97
C LEU A 171 15.98 13.32 -10.66
N TYR A 172 14.88 13.99 -10.30
CA TYR A 172 14.83 15.45 -10.20
C TYR A 172 14.47 15.93 -8.79
N GLY A 173 13.92 15.06 -7.94
CA GLY A 173 13.39 15.42 -6.64
C GLY A 173 11.89 15.74 -6.68
N GLU A 174 11.30 15.78 -5.48
CA GLU A 174 9.86 15.87 -5.26
C GLU A 174 9.25 17.22 -5.65
N ASP A 175 10.02 18.30 -5.47
CA ASP A 175 9.59 19.69 -5.69
C ASP A 175 10.17 20.31 -6.96
N HIS A 176 10.78 19.49 -7.83
CA HIS A 176 11.36 20.00 -9.06
C HIS A 176 10.27 20.31 -10.12
N PRO A 177 10.36 21.41 -10.86
CA PRO A 177 9.35 21.83 -11.83
C PRO A 177 9.09 20.76 -12.92
N VAL A 178 10.13 20.02 -13.32
CA VAL A 178 9.98 18.89 -14.26
C VAL A 178 9.08 17.79 -13.69
N THR A 179 9.25 17.42 -12.42
CA THR A 179 8.44 16.40 -11.73
C THR A 179 6.97 16.85 -11.65
N GLU A 180 6.73 18.13 -11.37
CA GLU A 180 5.38 18.69 -11.32
C GLU A 180 4.69 18.71 -12.69
N ASN A 181 5.42 19.05 -13.73
CA ASN A 181 4.91 19.03 -15.10
C ASN A 181 4.56 17.62 -15.58
N LEU A 182 5.37 16.61 -15.23
CA LEU A 182 5.08 15.21 -15.55
C LEU A 182 3.85 14.67 -14.80
N ARG A 183 3.58 15.17 -13.59
CA ARG A 183 2.33 14.88 -12.87
C ARG A 183 1.12 15.49 -13.58
N GLY A 184 1.26 16.68 -14.15
CA GLY A 184 0.25 17.28 -15.04
C GLY A 184 0.02 16.47 -16.31
N LEU A 185 1.11 15.99 -16.95
CA LEU A 185 1.05 15.10 -18.12
C LEU A 185 0.30 13.80 -17.81
N ARG A 186 0.51 13.19 -16.65
CA ARG A 186 -0.25 12.01 -16.22
C ARG A 186 -1.75 12.25 -16.26
N GLY A 187 -2.22 13.35 -15.66
CA GLY A 187 -3.65 13.70 -15.65
C GLY A 187 -4.22 13.92 -17.05
N PHE A 188 -3.41 14.40 -17.99
CA PHE A 188 -3.78 14.48 -19.41
C PHE A 188 -3.86 13.10 -20.07
N LEU A 189 -2.85 12.24 -19.87
CA LEU A 189 -2.80 10.89 -20.43
C LEU A 189 -3.98 10.03 -19.96
N GLU A 190 -4.36 10.14 -18.69
CA GLU A 190 -5.51 9.40 -18.11
C GLU A 190 -6.85 9.75 -18.74
N ARG A 191 -6.97 10.83 -19.55
CA ARG A 191 -8.20 11.14 -20.31
C ARG A 191 -8.42 10.18 -21.48
N SER A 192 -7.36 9.52 -21.95
CA SER A 192 -7.41 8.55 -23.06
C SER A 192 -7.28 7.11 -22.55
N THR A 193 -7.90 6.15 -23.23
CA THR A 193 -7.80 4.72 -22.90
C THR A 193 -6.36 4.19 -23.01
N ILE A 194 -5.65 4.61 -24.06
CA ILE A 194 -4.23 4.28 -24.28
C ILE A 194 -3.36 4.89 -23.18
N GLY A 195 -3.58 6.16 -22.83
CA GLY A 195 -2.81 6.82 -21.78
C GLY A 195 -3.06 6.21 -20.40
N LYS A 196 -4.28 5.74 -20.10
CA LYS A 196 -4.54 4.94 -18.88
C LYS A 196 -3.70 3.66 -18.84
N GLN A 197 -3.57 2.93 -19.96
CA GLN A 197 -2.73 1.73 -20.01
C GLN A 197 -1.24 2.06 -19.83
N MET A 198 -0.75 3.13 -20.47
CA MET A 198 0.63 3.59 -20.29
C MET A 198 0.94 3.99 -18.84
N VAL A 199 0.03 4.74 -18.20
CA VAL A 199 0.16 5.11 -16.79
C VAL A 199 0.16 3.85 -15.92
N ARG A 200 -0.74 2.88 -16.15
CA ARG A 200 -0.72 1.61 -15.39
C ARG A 200 0.60 0.85 -15.56
N ALA A 201 1.12 0.74 -16.78
CA ALA A 201 2.39 0.07 -17.06
C ALA A 201 3.56 0.76 -16.33
N TYR A 202 3.57 2.10 -16.34
CA TYR A 202 4.54 2.90 -15.59
C TYR A 202 4.45 2.60 -14.10
N TYR A 203 3.28 2.74 -13.47
CA TYR A 203 3.11 2.52 -12.04
C TYR A 203 3.30 1.06 -11.60
N ARG A 204 3.16 0.09 -12.50
CA ARG A 204 3.46 -1.33 -12.25
C ARG A 204 4.97 -1.62 -12.27
N SER A 205 5.71 -1.01 -13.19
CA SER A 205 7.13 -1.29 -13.42
C SER A 205 8.05 -0.38 -12.60
N SER A 206 7.69 0.89 -12.42
CA SER A 206 8.56 1.89 -11.80
C SER A 206 8.97 1.59 -10.36
N PRO A 207 8.11 1.05 -9.46
CA PRO A 207 8.54 0.74 -8.09
C PRO A 207 9.57 -0.40 -8.07
N ILE A 208 9.39 -1.41 -8.92
CA ILE A 208 10.29 -2.56 -9.02
C ILE A 208 11.68 -2.11 -9.49
N LEU A 209 11.72 -1.25 -10.51
CA LEU A 209 12.96 -0.66 -11.02
C LEU A 209 13.69 0.13 -9.93
N LEU A 210 12.98 0.96 -9.17
CA LEU A 210 13.60 1.73 -8.09
C LEU A 210 14.13 0.84 -6.96
N VAL A 211 13.40 -0.21 -6.56
CA VAL A 211 13.89 -1.17 -5.57
C VAL A 211 15.20 -1.82 -6.02
N GLN A 212 15.33 -2.16 -7.30
CA GLN A 212 16.59 -2.70 -7.85
C GLN A 212 17.73 -1.68 -7.84
N VAL A 213 17.43 -0.41 -8.14
CA VAL A 213 18.41 0.69 -8.10
C VAL A 213 18.87 0.98 -6.67
N PHE A 214 17.97 0.94 -5.68
CA PHE A 214 18.34 1.11 -4.27
C PHE A 214 19.19 -0.05 -3.75
N LYS A 215 18.96 -1.28 -4.23
CA LYS A 215 19.78 -2.45 -3.89
C LYS A 215 21.18 -2.39 -4.50
N ASN A 216 21.32 -1.81 -5.69
CA ASN A 216 22.59 -1.69 -6.41
C ASN A 216 22.86 -0.23 -6.79
N PRO A 217 23.60 0.54 -5.95
CA PRO A 217 23.84 1.97 -6.17
C PRO A 217 24.47 2.32 -7.52
N ARG A 218 25.17 1.37 -8.16
CA ARG A 218 25.76 1.53 -9.50
C ARG A 218 24.73 1.67 -10.62
N LEU A 219 23.49 1.22 -10.43
CA LEU A 219 22.41 1.36 -11.41
C LEU A 219 21.80 2.76 -11.43
N GLY A 220 21.98 3.55 -10.37
CA GLY A 220 21.46 4.91 -10.27
C GLY A 220 22.01 5.85 -11.37
N PRO A 221 23.34 5.96 -11.53
CA PRO A 221 23.95 6.76 -12.60
C PRO A 221 23.55 6.30 -14.00
N ILE A 222 23.40 5.00 -14.23
CA ILE A 222 22.97 4.43 -15.51
C ILE A 222 21.53 4.85 -15.82
N LEU A 223 20.62 4.66 -14.87
CA LEU A 223 19.23 5.08 -14.98
C LEU A 223 19.14 6.58 -15.23
N THR A 224 19.96 7.36 -14.52
CA THR A 224 19.99 8.82 -14.65
C THR A 224 20.45 9.22 -16.05
N ASN A 225 21.57 8.70 -16.54
CA ASN A 225 22.10 9.10 -17.84
C ASN A 225 21.22 8.63 -19.01
N MET A 226 20.56 7.48 -18.89
CA MET A 226 19.68 6.98 -19.95
C MET A 226 18.29 7.63 -19.95
N ILE A 227 17.65 7.75 -18.78
CA ILE A 227 16.23 8.12 -18.70
C ILE A 227 16.04 9.63 -18.60
N ARG A 228 16.99 10.37 -18.00
CA ARG A 228 16.91 11.82 -17.86
C ARG A 228 16.72 12.57 -19.20
N PRO A 229 17.49 12.28 -20.28
CA PRO A 229 17.28 12.97 -21.56
C PRO A 229 15.91 12.64 -22.18
N PHE A 230 15.44 11.40 -22.04
CA PHE A 230 14.12 10.98 -22.55
C PHE A 230 12.98 11.69 -21.81
N ILE A 231 13.06 11.79 -20.48
CA ILE A 231 12.08 12.52 -19.68
C ILE A 231 12.12 14.01 -19.97
N TYR A 232 13.31 14.58 -20.19
CA TYR A 232 13.44 15.99 -20.54
C TYR A 232 12.83 16.28 -21.92
N LEU A 233 13.00 15.38 -22.89
CA LEU A 233 12.36 15.46 -24.21
C LEU A 233 10.83 15.44 -24.08
N ILE A 234 10.28 14.50 -23.30
CA ILE A 234 8.83 14.43 -23.02
C ILE A 234 8.34 15.72 -22.35
N HIS A 235 9.11 16.23 -21.37
CA HIS A 235 8.78 17.47 -20.70
C HIS A 235 8.77 18.65 -21.67
N PHE A 236 9.75 18.74 -22.57
CA PHE A 236 9.84 19.77 -23.60
C PHE A 236 8.63 19.74 -24.54
N PHE A 237 8.27 18.57 -25.08
CA PHE A 237 7.08 18.42 -25.93
C PHE A 237 5.78 18.77 -25.20
N TRP A 238 5.66 18.40 -23.93
CA TRP A 238 4.48 18.73 -23.13
C TRP A 238 4.39 20.22 -22.83
N LYS A 239 5.53 20.87 -22.57
CA LYS A 239 5.60 22.34 -22.38
C LYS A 239 5.21 23.08 -23.66
N LEU A 240 5.53 22.54 -24.84
CA LEU A 240 5.17 23.14 -26.13
C LEU A 240 3.66 23.05 -26.45
N LYS A 241 2.98 22.04 -25.87
CA LYS A 241 1.56 21.76 -26.12
C LYS A 241 0.61 22.47 -25.14
N ARG A 242 1.17 23.12 -24.11
CA ARG A 242 0.44 23.81 -23.04
C ARG A 242 0.53 25.32 -23.25
#